data_AF-A0A3P6S2H5-F1
#
_entry.id   AF-A0A3P6S2H5-F1
#
_cell.length_a   1.000
_cell.length_b   1.000
_cell.length_c   1.000
_cell.angle_alpha   90.00
_cell.angle_beta   90.00
_cell.angle_gamma   90.00
#
_symmetry.space_group_name_H-M   'P 1'
#
loop_
_entity.id
_entity.type
_entity.pdbx_description
1 polymer ?
#
loop_
_entity_poly.entity_id
_entity_poly.type
_entity_poly.pdbx_seq_one_letter_code
_entity_poly.pdbx_strand_id
1 'polypeptide(L)'
;MQGDEARSSEMLASLLGPWEMPIDLQLFMATSMLESLVRSKSEKLYSNDELNSLINPMLAVADEKIRDRARELLRSLQRPPYRMLLNLAFKESETWGTEIVPNQNEFIKKQGKLRNAGAHALGNGGEYDIMVDHYYAQILIAYVIIMKRLGLDDALEQFEESSFLEAPRQQIRERYAIAKTKDTTDTA
;
A
#
# COMPACT_ATOMS: atom_id res chain seq x y z
N MET A 1 15.64 -0.36 -19.95
CA MET A 1 15.02 -0.27 -18.61
C MET A 1 14.63 1.15 -18.20
N GLN A 2 15.19 2.23 -18.77
CA GLN A 2 14.80 3.63 -18.43
C GLN A 2 13.36 4.04 -18.84
N GLY A 3 12.76 3.39 -19.85
CA GLY A 3 11.43 3.77 -20.34
C GLY A 3 10.26 3.37 -19.44
N ASP A 4 10.40 2.29 -18.67
CA ASP A 4 9.35 1.83 -17.76
C ASP A 4 9.30 2.66 -16.47
N GLU A 5 10.45 3.13 -15.98
CA GLU A 5 10.50 4.07 -14.85
C GLU A 5 9.91 5.42 -15.21
N ALA A 6 10.27 6.00 -16.37
CA ALA A 6 9.71 7.28 -16.82
C ALA A 6 8.19 7.22 -17.02
N ARG A 7 7.67 6.16 -17.66
CA ARG A 7 6.22 5.96 -17.80
C ARG A 7 5.53 5.69 -16.47
N SER A 8 6.17 4.95 -15.56
CA SER A 8 5.62 4.73 -14.23
C SER A 8 5.57 6.03 -13.44
N SER A 9 6.61 6.87 -13.54
CA SER A 9 6.68 8.20 -12.95
C SER A 9 5.69 9.18 -13.56
N GLU A 10 5.47 9.16 -14.88
CA GLU A 10 4.42 9.95 -15.56
C GLU A 10 3.01 9.48 -15.17
N MET A 11 2.80 8.17 -15.08
CA MET A 11 1.54 7.61 -14.60
C MET A 11 1.33 8.02 -13.14
N LEU A 12 2.36 7.90 -12.28
CA LEU A 12 2.37 8.39 -10.90
C LEU A 12 2.09 9.89 -10.81
N ALA A 13 2.70 10.72 -11.65
CA ALA A 13 2.46 12.16 -11.68
C ALA A 13 1.04 12.51 -12.16
N SER A 14 0.50 11.76 -13.13
CA SER A 14 -0.90 11.92 -13.57
C SER A 14 -1.91 11.47 -12.51
N LEU A 15 -1.51 10.55 -11.65
CA LEU A 15 -2.23 10.09 -10.47
C LEU A 15 -2.16 11.11 -9.30
N LEU A 16 -1.35 12.17 -9.41
CA LEU A 16 -1.25 13.28 -8.44
C LEU A 16 -2.08 14.51 -8.83
N GLY A 17 -2.78 14.49 -9.98
CA GLY A 17 -3.76 15.52 -10.33
C GLY A 17 -5.04 15.41 -9.49
N PRO A 18 -5.85 16.47 -9.37
CA PRO A 18 -7.13 16.40 -8.67
C PRO A 18 -8.03 15.35 -9.33
N TRP A 19 -8.32 14.27 -8.62
CA TRP A 19 -9.23 13.24 -9.10
C TRP A 19 -10.67 13.66 -8.83
N GLU A 20 -11.42 13.94 -9.89
CA GLU A 20 -12.86 14.15 -9.83
C GLU A 20 -13.61 12.80 -9.80
N MET A 21 -13.31 11.97 -8.80
CA MET A 21 -13.99 10.69 -8.59
C MET A 21 -14.32 10.45 -7.12
N PRO A 22 -15.30 9.60 -6.81
CA PRO A 22 -15.63 9.22 -5.43
C PRO A 22 -14.42 8.66 -4.65
N ILE A 23 -14.36 8.94 -3.34
CA ILE A 23 -13.19 8.65 -2.49
C ILE A 23 -12.82 7.17 -2.44
N ASP A 24 -13.79 6.27 -2.62
CA ASP A 24 -13.57 4.83 -2.74
C ASP A 24 -12.76 4.47 -3.98
N LEU A 25 -13.06 5.09 -5.12
CA LEU A 25 -12.27 4.93 -6.34
C LEU A 25 -10.90 5.57 -6.19
N GLN A 26 -10.81 6.74 -5.55
CA GLN A 26 -9.51 7.35 -5.25
C GLN A 26 -8.65 6.44 -4.38
N LEU A 27 -9.19 5.95 -3.27
CA LEU A 27 -8.48 5.04 -2.38
C LEU A 27 -8.04 3.76 -3.11
N PHE A 28 -8.90 3.19 -3.95
CA PHE A 28 -8.57 2.02 -4.76
C PHE A 28 -7.41 2.30 -5.72
N MET A 29 -7.44 3.44 -6.42
CA MET A 29 -6.38 3.84 -7.36
C MET A 29 -5.06 4.08 -6.63
N ALA A 30 -5.06 4.82 -5.51
CA ALA A 30 -3.85 5.07 -4.73
C ALA A 30 -3.25 3.79 -4.14
N THR A 31 -4.10 2.87 -3.66
CA THR A 31 -3.69 1.54 -3.19
C THR A 31 -3.06 0.71 -4.31
N SER A 32 -3.67 0.70 -5.48
CA SER A 32 -3.18 -0.06 -6.66
C SER A 32 -1.87 0.50 -7.19
N MET A 33 -1.73 1.83 -7.14
CA MET A 33 -0.53 2.56 -7.49
C MET A 33 0.62 2.21 -6.54
N LEU A 34 0.43 2.33 -5.21
CA LEU A 34 1.47 1.96 -4.25
C LEU A 34 1.84 0.47 -4.36
N GLU A 35 0.83 -0.40 -4.51
CA GLU A 35 1.04 -1.82 -4.76
C GLU A 35 1.95 -2.05 -5.97
N SER A 36 1.67 -1.39 -7.10
CA SER A 36 2.46 -1.52 -8.32
C SER A 36 3.88 -0.98 -8.16
N LEU A 37 4.02 0.19 -7.52
CA LEU A 37 5.31 0.83 -7.25
C LEU A 37 6.20 -0.06 -6.39
N VAL A 38 5.69 -0.58 -5.28
CA VAL A 38 6.49 -1.44 -4.38
C VAL A 38 6.77 -2.78 -5.06
N ARG A 39 5.80 -3.32 -5.80
CA ARG A 39 5.94 -4.60 -6.50
C ARG A 39 6.98 -4.57 -7.62
N SER A 40 7.26 -3.41 -8.22
CA SER A 40 8.26 -3.32 -9.31
C SER A 40 9.69 -3.69 -8.86
N LYS A 41 10.00 -3.51 -7.57
CA LYS A 41 11.29 -3.93 -6.98
C LYS A 41 11.15 -5.11 -6.00
N SER A 42 9.98 -5.74 -5.91
CA SER A 42 9.82 -6.91 -5.04
C SER A 42 10.16 -8.21 -5.75
N GLU A 43 10.98 -9.01 -5.09
CA GLU A 43 11.32 -10.34 -5.55
C GLU A 43 10.10 -11.26 -5.45
N LYS A 44 10.11 -12.32 -6.28
CA LYS A 44 9.15 -13.41 -6.14
C LYS A 44 9.39 -14.12 -4.80
N LEU A 45 8.32 -14.47 -4.10
CA LEU A 45 8.42 -15.22 -2.83
C LEU A 45 8.91 -16.65 -3.04
N TYR A 46 8.64 -17.20 -4.22
CA TYR A 46 9.00 -18.57 -4.59
C TYR A 46 9.51 -18.58 -6.03
N SER A 47 10.53 -19.38 -6.30
CA SER A 47 10.86 -19.78 -7.66
C SER A 47 9.68 -20.55 -8.29
N ASN A 48 9.69 -20.69 -9.62
CA ASN A 48 8.64 -21.46 -10.29
C ASN A 48 8.63 -22.92 -9.81
N ASP A 49 9.81 -23.50 -9.56
CA ASP A 49 9.96 -24.91 -9.18
C ASP A 49 9.50 -25.16 -7.74
N GLU A 50 9.87 -24.28 -6.80
CA GLU A 50 9.38 -24.33 -5.42
C GLU A 50 7.87 -24.15 -5.36
N LEU A 51 7.32 -23.20 -6.12
CA LEU A 51 5.88 -23.01 -6.12
C LEU A 51 5.15 -24.21 -6.70
N ASN A 52 5.63 -24.74 -7.84
CA ASN A 52 5.02 -25.90 -8.48
C ASN A 52 5.07 -27.14 -7.56
N SER A 53 6.16 -27.36 -6.83
CA SER A 53 6.26 -28.47 -5.88
C SER A 53 5.24 -28.35 -4.74
N LEU A 54 4.94 -27.14 -4.28
CA LEU A 54 3.93 -26.87 -3.25
C LEU A 54 2.49 -27.02 -3.77
N ILE A 55 2.19 -26.53 -4.97
CA ILE A 55 0.81 -26.44 -5.47
C ILE A 55 0.35 -27.69 -6.21
N ASN A 56 1.26 -28.45 -6.84
CA ASN A 56 0.89 -29.64 -7.63
C ASN A 56 0.14 -30.70 -6.84
N PRO A 57 0.49 -31.03 -5.57
CA PRO A 57 -0.30 -31.94 -4.75
C PRO A 57 -1.73 -31.45 -4.52
N MET A 58 -1.93 -30.14 -4.34
CA MET A 58 -3.25 -29.54 -4.16
C MET A 58 -4.07 -29.58 -5.46
N LEU A 59 -3.41 -29.40 -6.61
CA LEU A 59 -4.06 -29.46 -7.92
C LEU A 59 -4.41 -30.89 -8.34
N ALA A 60 -3.64 -31.88 -7.88
CA ALA A 60 -3.90 -33.29 -8.15
C ALA A 60 -5.20 -33.78 -7.52
N VAL A 61 -5.57 -33.23 -6.35
CA VAL A 61 -6.84 -33.53 -5.66
C VAL A 61 -8.00 -32.61 -6.07
N ALA A 62 -7.71 -31.55 -6.82
CA ALA A 62 -8.74 -30.64 -7.31
C ALA A 62 -9.56 -31.26 -8.46
N ASP A 63 -10.87 -30.97 -8.47
CA ASP A 63 -11.77 -31.32 -9.56
C ASP A 63 -11.24 -30.75 -10.88
N GLU A 64 -11.28 -31.57 -11.94
CA GLU A 64 -10.78 -31.21 -13.26
C GLU A 64 -11.38 -29.90 -13.80
N LYS A 65 -12.64 -29.61 -13.46
CA LYS A 65 -13.36 -28.41 -13.91
C LYS A 65 -12.83 -27.12 -13.26
N ILE A 66 -12.18 -27.20 -12.10
CA ILE A 66 -11.66 -26.03 -11.38
C ILE A 66 -10.14 -25.98 -11.34
N ARG A 67 -9.45 -27.03 -11.78
CA ARG A 67 -8.00 -27.19 -11.64
C ARG A 67 -7.21 -26.04 -12.24
N ASP A 68 -7.61 -25.53 -13.40
CA ASP A 68 -6.93 -24.41 -14.06
C ASP A 68 -7.12 -23.11 -13.30
N ARG A 69 -8.34 -22.82 -12.84
CA ARG A 69 -8.64 -21.64 -12.01
C ARG A 69 -7.92 -21.72 -10.65
N ALA A 70 -7.88 -22.89 -10.04
CA ALA A 70 -7.12 -23.13 -8.81
C ALA A 70 -5.63 -22.91 -9.03
N ARG A 71 -5.08 -23.34 -10.17
CA ARG A 71 -3.68 -23.12 -10.53
C ARG A 71 -3.36 -21.63 -10.66
N GLU A 72 -4.21 -20.85 -11.29
CA GLU A 72 -4.02 -19.39 -11.40
C GLU A 72 -4.04 -18.69 -10.05
N LEU A 73 -5.01 -19.04 -9.19
CA LEU A 73 -5.10 -18.49 -7.84
C LEU A 73 -3.87 -18.86 -7.01
N LEU A 74 -3.44 -20.13 -7.05
CA LEU A 74 -2.25 -20.58 -6.32
C LEU A 74 -0.96 -19.96 -6.89
N ARG A 75 -0.90 -19.71 -8.20
CA ARG A 75 0.22 -18.98 -8.82
C ARG A 75 0.32 -17.53 -8.34
N SER A 76 -0.79 -16.91 -7.93
CA SER A 76 -0.75 -15.55 -7.34
C SER A 76 0.09 -15.48 -6.06
N LEU A 77 0.23 -16.60 -5.33
CA LEU A 77 1.06 -16.72 -4.12
C LEU A 77 2.56 -16.54 -4.41
N GLN A 78 2.97 -16.64 -5.68
CA GLN A 78 4.35 -16.33 -6.08
C GLN A 78 4.75 -14.89 -5.76
N ARG A 79 3.76 -14.01 -5.67
CA ARG A 79 3.94 -12.58 -5.52
C ARG A 79 3.56 -12.16 -4.09
N PRO A 80 4.27 -11.18 -3.51
CA PRO A 80 3.94 -10.72 -2.16
C PRO A 80 2.48 -10.24 -2.08
N PRO A 81 1.73 -10.66 -1.03
CA PRO A 81 0.40 -10.11 -0.76
C PRO A 81 0.50 -8.64 -0.38
N TYR A 82 -0.60 -7.90 -0.53
CA TYR A 82 -0.61 -6.46 -0.31
C TYR A 82 -0.11 -6.03 1.07
N ARG A 83 -0.45 -6.78 2.13
CA ARG A 83 0.08 -6.51 3.49
C ARG A 83 1.62 -6.53 3.54
N MET A 84 2.25 -7.48 2.85
CA MET A 84 3.72 -7.52 2.77
C MET A 84 4.27 -6.35 1.96
N LEU A 85 3.58 -5.95 0.89
CA LEU A 85 3.97 -4.77 0.12
C LEU A 85 3.86 -3.48 0.94
N LEU A 86 2.85 -3.33 1.81
CA LEU A 86 2.77 -2.19 2.72
C LEU A 86 3.93 -2.17 3.71
N ASN A 87 4.29 -3.32 4.28
CA ASN A 87 5.47 -3.41 5.15
C ASN A 87 6.75 -3.02 4.40
N LEU A 88 6.89 -3.47 3.15
CA LEU A 88 8.03 -3.09 2.31
C LEU A 88 8.01 -1.59 1.99
N ALA A 89 6.83 -0.99 1.75
CA ALA A 89 6.68 0.45 1.52
C ALA A 89 7.16 1.27 2.73
N PHE A 90 6.78 0.86 3.94
CA PHE A 90 7.24 1.51 5.17
C PHE A 90 8.72 1.28 5.44
N LYS A 91 9.24 0.09 5.12
CA LYS A 91 10.68 -0.18 5.22
C LYS A 91 11.49 0.68 4.24
N GLU A 92 10.99 0.87 3.03
CA GLU A 92 11.67 1.66 1.99
C GLU A 92 11.58 3.17 2.27
N SER A 93 10.45 3.64 2.79
CA SER A 93 10.26 5.03 3.20
C SER A 93 10.92 5.38 4.55
N GLU A 94 11.36 4.40 5.33
CA GLU A 94 12.15 4.57 6.56
C GLU A 94 11.52 5.56 7.57
N THR A 95 12.29 6.55 8.03
CA THR A 95 11.87 7.56 9.01
C THR A 95 10.68 8.35 8.50
N TRP A 96 10.67 8.70 7.21
CA TRP A 96 9.57 9.44 6.58
C TRP A 96 8.24 8.68 6.65
N GLY A 97 8.25 7.37 6.38
CA GLY A 97 7.05 6.55 6.51
C GLY A 97 6.51 6.53 7.94
N THR A 98 7.41 6.48 8.93
CA THR A 98 7.08 6.53 10.36
C THR A 98 6.56 7.90 10.78
N GLU A 99 7.08 8.96 10.19
CA GLU A 99 6.63 10.31 10.46
C GLU A 99 5.28 10.62 9.84
N ILE A 100 4.99 10.13 8.63
CA ILE A 100 3.68 10.29 8.00
C ILE A 100 2.65 9.46 8.77
N VAL A 101 3.00 8.21 9.13
CA VAL A 101 2.11 7.28 9.84
C VAL A 101 2.83 6.71 11.08
N PRO A 102 2.69 7.38 12.26
CA PRO A 102 3.36 6.96 13.49
C PRO A 102 3.01 5.56 13.98
N ASN A 103 1.77 5.08 13.74
CA ASN A 103 1.35 3.72 14.05
C ASN A 103 1.02 2.94 12.76
N GLN A 104 2.08 2.42 12.13
CA GLN A 104 2.00 1.65 10.89
C GLN A 104 1.16 0.37 11.03
N ASN A 105 1.23 -0.30 12.18
CA ASN A 105 0.47 -1.53 12.42
C ASN A 105 -1.04 -1.27 12.40
N GLU A 106 -1.49 -0.21 13.06
CA GLU A 106 -2.90 0.18 13.05
C GLU A 106 -3.33 0.62 11.64
N PHE A 107 -2.49 1.40 10.96
CA PHE A 107 -2.74 1.80 9.57
C PHE A 107 -2.91 0.57 8.66
N ILE A 108 -1.98 -0.38 8.68
CA ILE A 108 -2.07 -1.61 7.87
C ILE A 108 -3.35 -2.39 8.18
N LYS A 109 -3.74 -2.47 9.45
CA LYS A 109 -4.98 -3.14 9.87
C LYS A 109 -6.22 -2.43 9.32
N LYS A 110 -6.29 -1.09 9.41
CA LYS A 110 -7.40 -0.28 8.89
C LYS A 110 -7.45 -0.32 7.36
N GLN A 111 -6.30 -0.24 6.69
CA GLN A 111 -6.21 -0.38 5.24
C GLN A 111 -6.73 -1.74 4.77
N GLY A 112 -6.41 -2.82 5.49
CA GLY A 112 -6.95 -4.15 5.19
C GLY A 112 -8.47 -4.20 5.30
N LYS A 113 -9.05 -3.53 6.31
CA LYS A 113 -10.51 -3.38 6.43
C LYS A 113 -11.10 -2.60 5.27
N LEU A 114 -10.55 -1.43 4.94
CA LEU A 114 -11.04 -0.58 3.85
C LEU A 114 -11.03 -1.31 2.50
N ARG A 115 -9.96 -2.04 2.19
CA ARG A 115 -9.85 -2.81 0.94
C ARG A 115 -10.85 -3.96 0.86
N ASN A 116 -11.23 -4.55 1.99
CA ASN A 116 -12.25 -5.60 2.06
C ASN A 116 -13.68 -5.04 2.14
N ALA A 117 -13.84 -3.85 2.72
CA ALA A 117 -15.12 -3.16 2.89
C ALA A 117 -15.60 -2.52 1.59
N GLY A 118 -14.72 -2.16 0.64
CA GLY A 118 -15.13 -1.63 -0.68
C GLY A 118 -16.07 -2.53 -1.50
N ALA A 119 -16.34 -3.77 -1.06
CA ALA A 119 -17.36 -4.65 -1.62
C ALA A 119 -18.78 -4.47 -1.00
N HIS A 120 -18.92 -3.69 0.07
CA HIS A 120 -20.17 -3.45 0.79
C HIS A 120 -20.29 -1.96 1.14
N ALA A 121 -21.41 -1.32 0.77
CA ALA A 121 -21.63 0.12 0.93
C ALA A 121 -21.31 0.62 2.36
N LEU A 122 -20.54 1.71 2.43
CA LEU A 122 -20.06 2.36 3.66
C LEU A 122 -21.24 2.71 4.58
N GLY A 123 -21.13 2.38 5.86
CA GLY A 123 -22.25 2.47 6.81
C GLY A 123 -22.33 3.79 7.58
N ASN A 124 -21.28 4.61 7.58
CA ASN A 124 -21.14 5.71 8.56
C ASN A 124 -20.06 6.74 8.17
N GLY A 125 -20.28 8.02 8.52
CA GLY A 125 -19.42 9.16 8.15
C GLY A 125 -17.98 9.10 8.67
N GLY A 126 -17.70 8.35 9.74
CA GLY A 126 -16.33 8.15 10.23
C GLY A 126 -15.46 7.27 9.33
N GLU A 127 -16.05 6.44 8.46
CA GLU A 127 -15.29 5.65 7.48
C GLU A 127 -14.75 6.53 6.35
N TYR A 128 -15.50 7.58 5.96
CA TYR A 128 -15.10 8.53 4.92
C TYR A 128 -13.78 9.23 5.29
N ASP A 129 -13.69 9.81 6.49
CA ASP A 129 -12.48 10.53 6.90
C ASP A 129 -11.27 9.60 6.98
N ILE A 130 -11.48 8.36 7.42
CA ILE A 130 -10.42 7.34 7.44
C ILE A 130 -9.99 7.03 5.99
N MET A 131 -10.92 6.89 5.04
CA MET A 131 -10.57 6.67 3.63
C MET A 131 -9.77 7.83 3.03
N VAL A 132 -10.13 9.08 3.35
CA VAL A 132 -9.39 10.27 2.95
C VAL A 132 -7.96 10.24 3.49
N ASP A 133 -7.80 9.97 4.79
CA ASP A 133 -6.48 9.88 5.41
C ASP A 133 -5.62 8.75 4.81
N HIS A 134 -6.24 7.60 4.55
CA HIS A 134 -5.59 6.48 3.89
C HIS A 134 -5.20 6.81 2.45
N TYR A 135 -6.06 7.47 1.69
CA TYR A 135 -5.76 7.92 0.34
C TYR A 135 -4.52 8.83 0.34
N TYR A 136 -4.51 9.88 1.15
CA TYR A 136 -3.38 10.81 1.21
C TYR A 136 -2.10 10.15 1.75
N ALA A 137 -2.19 9.26 2.74
CA ALA A 137 -1.03 8.53 3.24
C ALA A 137 -0.38 7.66 2.15
N GLN A 138 -1.17 6.98 1.33
CA GLN A 138 -0.67 6.16 0.22
C GLN A 138 0.06 7.02 -0.82
N ILE A 139 -0.49 8.19 -1.14
CA ILE A 139 0.13 9.17 -2.03
C ILE A 139 1.47 9.67 -1.48
N LEU A 140 1.49 10.10 -0.21
CA LEU A 140 2.70 10.60 0.44
C LEU A 140 3.80 9.54 0.50
N ILE A 141 3.47 8.31 0.92
CA ILE A 141 4.43 7.19 0.98
C ILE A 141 4.97 6.87 -0.42
N ALA A 142 4.12 6.86 -1.44
CA ALA A 142 4.55 6.61 -2.81
C ALA A 142 5.54 7.68 -3.29
N TYR A 143 5.27 8.94 -2.97
CA TYR A 143 6.15 10.07 -3.32
C TYR A 143 7.53 9.93 -2.70
N VAL A 144 7.59 9.63 -1.40
CA VAL A 144 8.86 9.35 -0.68
C VAL A 144 9.62 8.23 -1.37
N ILE A 145 8.95 7.11 -1.69
CA ILE A 145 9.59 5.96 -2.34
C ILE A 145 10.16 6.35 -3.71
N ILE A 146 9.42 7.13 -4.51
CA ILE A 146 9.89 7.59 -5.82
C ILE A 146 11.13 8.48 -5.69
N MET A 147 11.09 9.47 -4.80
CA MET A 147 12.21 10.37 -4.58
C MET A 147 13.46 9.62 -4.14
N LYS A 148 13.34 8.70 -3.17
CA LYS A 148 14.45 7.84 -2.74
C LYS A 148 15.00 6.99 -3.88
N ARG A 149 14.14 6.38 -4.69
CA ARG A 149 14.56 5.57 -5.85
C ARG A 149 15.27 6.40 -6.93
N LEU A 150 14.94 7.67 -7.06
CA LEU A 150 15.58 8.61 -7.98
C LEU A 150 16.85 9.25 -7.41
N GLY A 151 17.21 8.98 -6.14
CA GLY A 151 18.36 9.60 -5.47
C GLY A 151 18.16 11.08 -5.17
N LEU A 152 16.92 11.50 -4.92
CA LEU A 152 16.54 12.90 -4.67
C LEU A 152 16.32 13.17 -3.17
N ASP A 153 17.25 12.72 -2.33
CA ASP A 153 17.12 12.83 -0.86
C ASP A 153 17.03 14.31 -0.40
N ASP A 154 17.83 15.20 -1.00
CA ASP A 154 17.80 16.65 -0.72
C ASP A 154 16.44 17.30 -1.06
N ALA A 155 15.76 16.80 -2.11
CA ALA A 155 14.44 17.30 -2.49
C ALA A 155 13.33 16.77 -1.56
N LEU A 156 13.61 15.68 -0.85
CA LEU A 156 12.71 15.06 0.12
C LEU A 156 12.63 15.91 1.38
N GLU A 157 13.75 16.51 1.81
CA GLU A 157 13.79 17.52 2.88
C GLU A 157 13.02 18.78 2.47
N GLN A 158 13.18 19.29 1.25
CA GLN A 158 12.43 20.45 0.77
C GLN A 158 10.93 20.17 0.60
N PHE A 159 10.59 18.94 0.22
CA PHE A 159 9.20 18.48 0.18
C PHE A 159 8.56 18.50 1.57
N GLU A 160 9.34 18.25 2.63
CA GLU A 160 8.88 18.35 4.00
C GLU A 160 8.38 19.74 4.36
N GLU A 161 9.13 20.74 3.94
CA GLU A 161 8.86 22.15 4.21
C GLU A 161 7.81 22.74 3.26
N SER A 162 7.36 21.96 2.27
CA SER A 162 6.35 22.37 1.33
C SER A 162 4.94 22.27 1.92
N SER A 163 4.06 23.18 1.51
CA SER A 163 2.63 23.12 1.86
C SER A 163 1.87 21.99 1.16
N PHE A 164 2.56 21.19 0.34
CA PHE A 164 1.97 20.09 -0.40
C PHE A 164 1.49 19.01 0.57
N LEU A 165 0.16 18.92 0.72
CA LEU A 165 -0.53 17.99 1.61
C LEU A 165 -0.17 18.16 3.10
N GLU A 166 0.22 19.37 3.54
CA GLU A 166 0.55 19.66 4.94
C GLU A 166 -0.63 19.37 5.88
N ALA A 167 -1.83 19.88 5.57
CA ALA A 167 -3.02 19.64 6.39
C ALA A 167 -3.42 18.16 6.45
N PRO A 168 -3.48 17.41 5.32
CA PRO A 168 -3.61 15.96 5.35
C PRO A 168 -2.53 15.25 6.17
N ARG A 169 -1.25 15.63 6.03
CA ARG A 169 -0.13 15.03 6.77
C ARG A 169 -0.31 15.22 8.27
N GLN A 170 -0.70 16.41 8.72
CA GLN A 170 -0.99 16.68 10.13
C GLN A 170 -2.16 15.83 10.63
N GLN A 171 -3.26 15.78 9.87
CA GLN A 171 -4.44 15.00 10.23
C GLN A 171 -4.14 13.49 10.35
N ILE A 172 -3.38 12.93 9.41
CA ILE A 172 -2.93 11.53 9.44
C ILE A 172 -2.04 11.30 10.67
N ARG A 173 -1.06 12.18 10.89
CA ARG A 173 -0.15 12.11 12.04
C ARG A 173 -0.92 12.08 13.35
N GLU A 174 -1.86 13.00 13.55
CA GLU A 174 -2.69 13.09 14.76
C GLU A 174 -3.53 11.83 14.95
N ARG A 175 -4.20 11.34 13.91
CA ARG A 175 -5.03 10.14 13.99
C ARG A 175 -4.23 8.90 14.39
N TYR A 176 -3.02 8.75 13.88
CA TYR A 176 -2.17 7.59 14.12
C TYR A 176 -1.17 7.77 15.26
N ALA A 177 -1.03 8.97 15.83
CA ALA A 177 -0.23 9.21 17.03
C ALA A 177 -0.87 8.58 18.28
N ILE A 178 -2.21 8.66 18.38
CA ILE A 178 -2.99 8.24 19.56
C ILE A 178 -2.95 6.72 19.78
N ALA A 179 -2.66 5.94 18.74
CA ALA A 179 -2.64 4.49 18.85
C ALA A 179 -1.36 3.92 19.46
N LYS A 180 -0.32 4.74 19.72
CA LYS A 180 0.87 4.31 20.49
C LYS A 180 0.57 4.11 21.98
N THR A 181 -0.47 4.76 22.52
CA THR A 181 -0.73 4.82 23.96
C THR A 181 -1.60 3.70 24.51
N LYS A 182 -2.12 2.79 23.67
CA LYS A 182 -2.97 1.67 24.11
C LYS A 182 -2.26 0.35 24.38
N ASP A 183 -0.95 0.25 24.15
CA ASP A 183 -0.16 -0.98 24.34
C ASP A 183 0.74 -0.97 25.61
N THR A 184 0.59 0.00 26.52
CA THR A 184 1.40 0.10 27.75
C THR A 184 0.62 0.08 29.07
N THR A 185 -0.64 -0.35 29.07
CA THR A 185 -1.37 -0.66 30.32
C THR A 185 -2.15 -1.94 30.13
N ASP A 186 -1.44 -3.06 30.16
CA ASP A 186 -1.95 -4.37 30.60
C ASP A 186 -0.76 -5.34 30.73
N THR A 187 0.10 -5.11 31.72
CA THR A 187 0.87 -6.20 32.36
C THR A 187 1.26 -5.80 33.78
N ALA A 188 0.67 -6.56 34.71
CA ALA A 188 0.98 -6.78 36.12
C ALA A 188 0.76 -5.64 37.12
#